data_AF-A0A6C0F2B2-F1
#
_entry.id   AF-A0A6C0F2B2-F1
#
_cell.length_a   1.000
_cell.length_b   1.000
_cell.length_c   1.000
_cell.angle_alpha   90.00
_cell.angle_beta   90.00
_cell.angle_gamma   90.00
#
_symmetry.space_group_name_H-M   'P 1'
#
loop_
_entity.id
_entity.type
_entity.pdbx_description
1 polymer ?
#
loop_
_entity_poly.entity_id
_entity_poly.type
_entity_poly.pdbx_seq_one_letter_code
_entity_poly.pdbx_strand_id
1 'polypeptide(L)'
;MTSGRPCGHVPQFPDGKCRLHHNMLIRRADDDRGAAAIHLLRERFRVGATVDQLDALVEDLRPTVVARFHNALTWNVDNLVMPPYYNTVRRLARGGGDAGVLTTVIQGWIALGMLNERRANMVARHAEALLDAAAWQANLPPAPRPIPAHQREAQLAADTQNVHTTEITKQMKESLDMLCAVEVPNSQRESVHEMRDSWRRMGKPESEIKVVYQDVSTWWNKNTIYSPGDKLYRRSLRGLWWTIKSYKGEVREELEKRLWDECRDACLPYSVCTQGHLARLSNVMVGFDDAFAQPVAVGEILQQKMAAIAAMDVDTDKQVELAKAVLAELKIPAEKHGDWLAAF
;
A
#
# COMPACT_ATOMS: atom_id res chain seq x y z
N MET A 1 -1.73 26.87 14.80
CA MET A 1 -1.22 27.53 16.03
C MET A 1 -2.24 27.27 17.11
N THR A 2 -2.14 26.12 17.80
CA THR A 2 -3.26 25.59 18.61
C THR A 2 -2.82 24.93 19.92
N SER A 3 -1.64 25.25 20.43
CA SER A 3 -1.34 25.06 21.84
C SER A 3 -0.98 26.43 22.40
N GLY A 4 -1.85 27.03 23.23
CA GLY A 4 -1.61 28.32 23.88
C GLY A 4 -0.46 28.31 24.90
N ARG A 5 0.55 27.43 24.73
CA ARG A 5 1.74 27.38 25.57
C ARG A 5 2.72 28.47 25.11
N PRO A 6 3.19 29.34 26.02
CA PRO A 6 4.21 30.31 25.69
C PRO A 6 5.50 29.60 25.26
N CYS A 7 6.17 30.16 24.25
CA CYS A 7 7.48 29.67 23.82
C CYS A 7 8.51 29.94 24.93
N GLY A 8 9.26 28.93 25.36
CA GLY A 8 10.31 29.08 26.37
C GLY A 8 11.59 29.77 25.88
N HIS A 9 11.64 30.22 24.62
CA HIS A 9 12.81 30.92 24.06
C HIS A 9 12.68 32.44 24.20
N VAL A 10 13.80 33.10 24.52
CA VAL A 10 13.87 34.56 24.65
C VAL A 10 13.46 35.25 23.33
N PRO A 11 12.58 36.26 23.37
CA PRO A 11 12.24 37.08 22.21
C PRO A 11 13.47 37.76 21.60
N GLN A 12 13.61 37.71 20.28
CA GLN A 12 14.74 38.32 19.54
C GLN A 12 14.28 39.37 18.52
N PHE A 13 12.97 39.51 18.32
CA PHE A 13 12.37 40.36 17.28
C PHE A 13 11.37 41.37 17.89
N PRO A 14 11.13 42.53 17.23
CA PRO A 14 10.20 43.55 17.73
C PRO A 14 8.74 43.09 17.90
N ASP A 15 8.36 41.98 17.25
CA ASP A 15 7.04 41.35 17.38
C ASP A 15 6.91 40.45 18.63
N GLY A 16 7.90 40.48 19.52
CA GLY A 16 7.93 39.71 20.77
C GLY A 16 8.19 38.22 20.58
N LYS A 17 8.64 37.77 19.39
CA LYS A 17 8.84 36.35 19.09
C LYS A 17 10.31 35.96 19.10
N CYS A 18 10.55 34.69 19.40
CA CYS A 18 11.86 34.07 19.17
C CYS A 18 12.08 33.85 17.66
N ARG A 19 13.33 33.64 17.25
CA ARG A 19 13.72 33.44 15.84
C ARG A 19 12.92 32.37 15.10
N LEU A 20 12.64 31.22 15.75
CA LEU A 20 11.88 30.15 15.13
C LEU A 20 10.44 30.60 14.82
N HIS A 21 9.74 31.19 15.81
CA HIS A 21 8.36 31.64 15.65
C HIS A 21 8.24 32.82 14.68
N HIS A 22 9.19 33.74 14.68
CA HIS A 22 9.26 34.84 13.72
C HIS A 22 9.41 34.31 12.28
N ASN A 23 10.37 33.40 12.06
CA ASN A 23 10.56 32.76 10.75
C ASN A 23 9.34 31.93 10.31
N MET A 24 8.66 31.25 11.24
CA MET A 24 7.42 30.54 10.94
C MET A 24 6.31 31.49 10.47
N LEU A 25 6.19 32.69 11.06
CA LEU A 25 5.24 33.68 10.57
C LEU A 25 5.58 34.18 9.18
N ILE A 26 6.85 34.51 8.93
CA ILE A 26 7.31 34.95 7.61
C ILE A 26 6.97 33.87 6.58
N ARG A 27 7.33 32.60 6.85
CA ARG A 27 7.01 31.47 5.97
C ARG A 27 5.51 31.31 5.75
N ARG A 28 4.70 31.46 6.79
CA ARG A 28 3.23 31.39 6.67
C ARG A 28 2.71 32.52 5.80
N ALA A 29 3.16 33.76 6.00
CA ALA A 29 2.77 34.89 5.16
C ALA A 29 3.22 34.71 3.70
N ASP A 30 4.39 34.12 3.47
CA ASP A 30 4.86 33.72 2.14
C ASP A 30 3.99 32.63 1.52
N ASP A 31 3.61 31.61 2.30
CA ASP A 31 2.72 30.53 1.86
C ASP A 31 1.33 31.06 1.49
N ASP A 32 0.78 31.95 2.33
CA ASP A 32 -0.52 32.59 2.09
C ASP A 32 -0.49 33.44 0.81
N ARG A 33 0.59 34.20 0.58
CA ARG A 33 0.80 34.96 -0.67
C ARG A 33 0.91 34.04 -1.89
N GLY A 34 1.69 32.98 -1.79
CA GLY A 34 1.82 31.98 -2.86
C GLY A 34 0.49 31.31 -3.19
N ALA A 35 -0.29 30.94 -2.18
CA ALA A 35 -1.62 30.35 -2.34
C ALA A 35 -2.61 31.33 -2.98
N ALA A 36 -2.63 32.59 -2.56
CA ALA A 36 -3.47 33.63 -3.14
C ALA A 36 -3.14 33.89 -4.62
N ALA A 37 -1.85 33.93 -4.97
CA ALA A 37 -1.41 34.08 -6.36
C ALA A 37 -1.87 32.91 -7.25
N ILE A 38 -1.75 31.66 -6.76
CA ILE A 38 -2.25 30.47 -7.46
C ILE A 38 -3.78 30.51 -7.61
N HIS A 39 -4.50 30.93 -6.56
CA HIS A 39 -5.95 31.08 -6.62
C HIS A 39 -6.37 32.07 -7.70
N LEU A 40 -5.70 33.23 -7.76
CA LEU A 40 -5.98 34.25 -8.77
C LEU A 40 -5.77 33.73 -10.20
N LEU A 41 -4.69 33.00 -10.47
CA LEU A 41 -4.46 32.38 -11.80
C LEU A 41 -5.63 31.46 -12.20
N ARG A 42 -6.10 30.62 -11.27
CA ARG A 42 -7.23 29.70 -11.52
C ARG A 42 -8.54 30.44 -11.75
N GLU A 43 -8.77 31.50 -10.98
CA GLU A 43 -9.95 32.35 -11.14
C GLU A 43 -9.94 33.05 -12.50
N ARG A 44 -8.80 33.62 -12.92
CA ARG A 44 -8.63 34.26 -14.22
C ARG A 44 -8.87 33.27 -15.36
N PHE A 45 -8.33 32.06 -15.27
CA PHE A 45 -8.61 31.01 -16.26
C PHE A 45 -10.11 30.66 -16.31
N ARG A 46 -10.77 30.54 -15.16
CA ARG A 46 -12.21 30.23 -15.08
C ARG A 46 -13.08 31.29 -15.77
N VAL A 47 -12.70 32.55 -15.71
CA VAL A 47 -13.42 33.65 -16.40
C VAL A 47 -12.97 33.85 -17.85
N GLY A 48 -12.19 32.92 -18.41
CA GLY A 48 -11.84 32.90 -19.83
C GLY A 48 -10.56 33.66 -20.19
N ALA A 49 -9.64 33.88 -19.25
CA ALA A 49 -8.33 34.44 -19.58
C ALA A 49 -7.58 33.58 -20.60
N THR A 50 -6.94 34.21 -21.57
CA THR A 50 -6.11 33.55 -22.57
C THR A 50 -4.81 33.05 -21.95
N VAL A 51 -4.12 32.17 -22.68
CA VAL A 51 -2.82 31.63 -22.26
C VAL A 51 -1.79 32.75 -22.04
N ASP A 52 -1.71 33.70 -22.98
CA ASP A 52 -0.78 34.84 -22.89
C ASP A 52 -1.12 35.76 -21.71
N GLN A 53 -2.42 35.96 -21.41
CA GLN A 53 -2.86 36.72 -20.25
C GLN A 53 -2.46 36.04 -18.93
N LEU A 54 -2.52 34.71 -18.88
CA LEU A 54 -2.07 33.95 -17.71
C LEU A 54 -0.55 33.98 -17.56
N ASP A 55 0.20 33.88 -18.64
CA ASP A 55 1.67 33.97 -18.60
C ASP A 55 2.12 35.37 -18.18
N ALA A 56 1.51 36.43 -18.72
CA ALA A 56 1.75 37.81 -18.28
C ALA A 56 1.44 37.98 -16.78
N LEU A 57 0.31 37.43 -16.31
CA LEU A 57 -0.06 37.47 -14.90
C LEU A 57 0.94 36.70 -14.02
N VAL A 58 1.54 35.62 -14.50
CA VAL A 58 2.62 34.94 -13.77
C VAL A 58 3.81 35.90 -13.59
N GLU A 59 4.23 36.59 -14.64
CA GLU A 59 5.34 37.55 -14.57
C GLU A 59 5.01 38.71 -13.61
N ASP A 60 3.79 39.24 -13.65
CA ASP A 60 3.33 40.29 -12.73
C ASP A 60 3.31 39.82 -11.26
N LEU A 61 3.01 38.54 -11.03
CA LEU A 61 2.95 37.97 -9.68
C LEU A 61 4.33 37.59 -9.13
N ARG A 62 5.35 37.34 -9.96
CA ARG A 62 6.69 36.90 -9.51
C ARG A 62 7.31 37.82 -8.45
N PRO A 63 7.27 39.17 -8.56
CA PRO A 63 7.85 40.05 -7.54
C PRO A 63 7.08 40.03 -6.21
N THR A 64 5.82 39.57 -6.22
CA THR A 64 4.93 39.58 -5.03
C THR A 64 5.08 38.33 -4.16
N VAL A 65 5.68 37.27 -4.70
CA VAL A 65 5.88 35.98 -4.02
C VAL A 65 7.37 35.66 -3.89
N VAL A 66 7.72 34.88 -2.89
CA VAL A 66 9.11 34.41 -2.72
C VAL A 66 9.49 33.41 -3.81
N ALA A 67 10.79 33.37 -4.16
CA ALA A 67 11.33 32.61 -5.29
C ALA A 67 10.90 31.13 -5.36
N ARG A 68 10.69 30.47 -4.20
CA ARG A 68 10.22 29.07 -4.16
C ARG A 68 8.85 28.86 -4.84
N PHE A 69 8.03 29.91 -4.99
CA PHE A 69 6.74 29.83 -5.67
C PHE A 69 6.81 30.13 -7.17
N HIS A 70 7.92 30.65 -7.70
CA HIS A 70 8.04 31.04 -9.11
C HIS A 70 7.74 29.88 -10.07
N ASN A 71 8.33 28.71 -9.79
CA ASN A 71 8.08 27.50 -10.58
C ASN A 71 6.64 26.99 -10.39
N ALA A 72 6.08 27.14 -9.19
CA ALA A 72 4.71 26.69 -8.89
C ALA A 72 3.65 27.52 -9.65
N LEU A 73 3.87 28.82 -9.82
CA LEU A 73 2.98 29.67 -10.62
C LEU A 73 2.96 29.22 -12.08
N THR A 74 4.13 29.08 -12.69
CA THR A 74 4.28 28.58 -14.06
C THR A 74 3.66 27.19 -14.25
N TRP A 75 3.93 26.27 -13.33
CA TRP A 75 3.39 24.92 -13.37
C TRP A 75 1.86 24.89 -13.23
N ASN A 76 1.27 25.79 -12.42
CA ASN A 76 -0.19 25.88 -12.32
C ASN A 76 -0.83 26.34 -13.63
N VAL A 77 -0.25 27.32 -14.33
CA VAL A 77 -0.76 27.74 -15.64
C VAL A 77 -0.68 26.58 -16.64
N ASP A 78 0.45 25.87 -16.69
CA ASP A 78 0.59 24.71 -17.57
C ASP A 78 -0.46 23.63 -17.27
N ASN A 79 -0.72 23.31 -16.01
CA ASN A 79 -1.77 22.34 -15.67
C ASN A 79 -3.19 22.76 -16.05
N LEU A 80 -3.47 24.06 -16.09
CA LEU A 80 -4.77 24.57 -16.51
C LEU A 80 -4.93 24.49 -18.03
N VAL A 81 -3.88 24.82 -18.77
CA VAL A 81 -3.91 25.00 -20.23
C VAL A 81 -3.63 23.71 -21.00
N MET A 82 -2.76 22.84 -20.48
CA MET A 82 -2.29 21.65 -21.22
C MET A 82 -3.29 20.49 -21.41
N PRO A 83 -4.30 20.23 -20.55
CA PRO A 83 -5.14 19.04 -20.67
C PRO A 83 -5.81 18.79 -22.03
N PRO A 84 -6.35 19.79 -22.75
CA PRO A 84 -6.93 19.59 -24.09
C PRO A 84 -5.92 19.04 -25.11
N TYR A 85 -4.67 19.52 -25.07
CA TYR A 85 -3.60 19.08 -25.96
C TYR A 85 -3.17 17.64 -25.64
N TYR A 86 -2.96 17.33 -24.35
CA TYR A 86 -2.64 15.96 -23.91
C TYR A 86 -3.74 14.97 -24.27
N ASN A 87 -5.01 15.34 -24.11
CA ASN A 87 -6.14 14.48 -24.47
C ASN A 87 -6.24 14.26 -25.98
N THR A 88 -5.88 15.27 -26.79
CA THR A 88 -5.88 15.15 -28.25
C THR A 88 -4.77 14.22 -28.73
N VAL A 89 -3.54 14.43 -28.26
CA VAL A 89 -2.40 13.53 -28.55
C VAL A 89 -2.69 12.09 -28.10
N ARG A 90 -3.23 11.91 -26.89
CA ARG A 90 -3.63 10.58 -26.40
C ARG A 90 -4.64 9.90 -27.31
N ARG A 91 -5.61 10.64 -27.83
CA ARG A 91 -6.64 10.11 -28.73
C ARG A 91 -6.04 9.68 -30.07
N LEU A 92 -5.17 10.52 -30.64
CA LEU A 92 -4.48 10.23 -31.89
C LEU A 92 -3.57 9.01 -31.75
N ALA A 93 -2.76 8.94 -30.70
CA ALA A 93 -1.89 7.78 -30.43
C ALA A 93 -2.69 6.48 -30.29
N ARG A 94 -3.79 6.50 -29.52
CA ARG A 94 -4.70 5.33 -29.38
C ARG A 94 -5.42 4.96 -30.67
N GLY A 95 -5.62 5.93 -31.57
CA GLY A 95 -6.19 5.71 -32.90
C GLY A 95 -5.18 5.20 -33.93
N GLY A 96 -3.95 4.85 -33.52
CA GLY A 96 -2.89 4.38 -34.42
C GLY A 96 -2.08 5.50 -35.07
N GLY A 97 -2.18 6.74 -34.59
CA GLY A 97 -1.33 7.84 -35.05
C GLY A 97 0.13 7.60 -34.64
N ASP A 98 1.04 7.72 -35.60
CA ASP A 98 2.48 7.57 -35.40
C ASP A 98 3.15 8.89 -34.95
N ALA A 99 4.47 8.84 -34.76
CA ALA A 99 5.27 10.01 -34.38
C ALA A 99 5.15 11.17 -35.37
N GLY A 100 4.99 10.89 -36.66
CA GLY A 100 4.83 11.90 -37.70
C GLY A 100 3.52 12.66 -37.54
N VAL A 101 2.40 11.94 -37.41
CA VAL A 101 1.07 12.52 -37.18
C VAL A 101 1.06 13.40 -35.93
N LEU A 102 1.60 12.91 -34.82
CA LEU A 102 1.64 13.67 -33.56
C LEU A 102 2.51 14.93 -33.70
N THR A 103 3.65 14.82 -34.36
CA THR A 103 4.55 15.97 -34.62
C THR A 103 3.85 17.03 -35.48
N THR A 104 3.20 16.63 -36.58
CA THR A 104 2.46 17.56 -37.45
C THR A 104 1.38 18.31 -36.69
N VAL A 105 0.62 17.63 -35.82
CA VAL A 105 -0.42 18.27 -35.00
C VAL A 105 0.20 19.27 -34.02
N ILE A 106 1.30 18.92 -33.35
CA ILE A 106 1.99 19.81 -32.42
C ILE A 106 2.53 21.06 -33.15
N GLN A 107 3.14 20.87 -34.32
CA GLN A 107 3.61 21.99 -35.16
C GLN A 107 2.47 22.89 -35.63
N GLY A 108 1.30 22.31 -35.94
CA GLY A 108 0.09 23.08 -36.22
C GLY A 108 -0.33 23.98 -35.06
N TRP A 109 -0.28 23.49 -33.82
CA TRP A 109 -0.56 24.31 -32.64
C TRP A 109 0.45 25.42 -32.41
N ILE A 110 1.74 25.17 -32.68
CA ILE A 110 2.78 26.21 -32.63
C ILE A 110 2.50 27.29 -33.68
N ALA A 111 2.23 26.89 -34.93
CA ALA A 111 1.97 27.81 -36.04
C ALA A 111 0.74 28.69 -35.80
N LEU A 112 -0.27 28.18 -35.10
CA LEU A 112 -1.46 28.92 -34.70
C LEU A 112 -1.28 29.77 -33.42
N GLY A 113 -0.08 29.77 -32.82
CA GLY A 113 0.20 30.47 -31.56
C GLY A 113 -0.51 29.88 -30.33
N MET A 114 -1.04 28.66 -30.45
CA MET A 114 -1.76 27.98 -29.36
C MET A 114 -0.81 27.39 -28.31
N LEU A 115 0.43 27.08 -28.71
CA LEU A 115 1.49 26.59 -27.83
C LEU A 115 2.77 27.40 -28.09
N ASN A 116 3.42 27.82 -27.00
CA ASN A 116 4.82 28.24 -27.06
C ASN A 116 5.76 27.02 -27.09
N GLU A 117 7.04 27.26 -27.38
CA GLU A 117 8.06 26.21 -27.49
C GLU A 117 8.15 25.31 -26.25
N ARG A 118 8.11 25.89 -25.05
CA ARG A 118 8.15 25.12 -23.80
C ARG A 118 6.99 24.12 -23.71
N ARG A 119 5.77 24.59 -23.95
CA ARG A 119 4.57 23.74 -23.86
C ARG A 119 4.53 22.72 -24.99
N ALA A 120 4.96 23.09 -26.19
CA ALA A 120 5.12 22.15 -27.29
C ALA A 120 6.07 20.99 -26.92
N ASN A 121 7.22 21.30 -26.31
CA ASN A 121 8.16 20.28 -25.81
C ASN A 121 7.53 19.38 -24.73
N MET A 122 6.66 19.93 -23.87
CA MET A 122 5.91 19.12 -22.90
C MET A 122 4.94 18.15 -23.58
N VAL A 123 4.22 18.60 -24.61
CA VAL A 123 3.31 17.75 -25.40
C VAL A 123 4.08 16.69 -26.17
N ALA A 124 5.20 17.05 -26.79
CA ALA A 124 6.05 16.14 -27.54
C ALA A 124 6.55 14.99 -26.65
N ARG A 125 7.07 15.28 -25.44
CA ARG A 125 7.46 14.24 -24.48
C ARG A 125 6.30 13.36 -24.04
N HIS A 126 5.10 13.94 -23.87
CA HIS A 126 3.90 13.14 -23.56
C HIS A 126 3.51 12.22 -24.72
N ALA A 127 3.61 12.71 -25.97
CA ALA A 127 3.37 11.93 -27.18
C ALA A 127 4.35 10.75 -27.30
N GLU A 128 5.64 11.01 -27.13
CA GLU A 128 6.71 10.00 -27.12
C GLU A 128 6.44 8.91 -26.08
N ALA A 129 6.16 9.30 -24.82
CA ALA A 129 5.83 8.35 -23.76
C ALA A 129 4.61 7.48 -24.06
N LEU A 130 3.62 7.99 -24.80
CA LEU A 130 2.46 7.21 -25.22
C LEU A 130 2.80 6.20 -26.31
N LEU A 131 3.65 6.58 -27.26
CA LEU A 131 4.12 5.68 -28.31
C LEU A 131 5.03 4.57 -27.74
N ASP A 132 5.92 4.92 -26.82
CA ASP A 132 6.76 3.96 -26.11
C ASP A 132 5.92 2.96 -25.30
N ALA A 133 4.90 3.45 -24.59
CA ALA A 133 3.99 2.59 -23.85
C ALA A 133 3.21 1.65 -24.78
N ALA A 134 2.78 2.12 -25.95
CA ALA A 134 2.10 1.30 -26.94
C ALA A 134 3.04 0.24 -27.56
N ALA A 135 4.27 0.61 -27.90
CA ALA A 135 5.29 -0.30 -28.40
C ALA A 135 5.67 -1.36 -27.36
N TRP A 136 5.84 -0.94 -26.10
CA TRP A 136 6.06 -1.85 -24.99
C TRP A 136 4.90 -2.82 -24.82
N GLN A 137 3.65 -2.33 -24.86
CA GLN A 137 2.45 -3.16 -24.74
C GLN A 137 2.30 -4.15 -25.91
N ALA A 138 2.69 -3.77 -27.12
CA ALA A 138 2.70 -4.66 -28.29
C ALA A 138 3.73 -5.80 -28.16
N ASN A 139 4.81 -5.57 -27.40
CA ASN A 139 5.85 -6.56 -27.11
C ASN A 139 5.57 -7.40 -25.86
N LEU A 140 4.52 -7.08 -25.09
CA LEU A 140 4.11 -7.94 -23.99
C LEU A 140 3.56 -9.27 -24.55
N PRO A 141 3.86 -10.41 -23.90
CA PRO A 141 3.12 -11.63 -24.19
C PRO A 141 1.62 -11.36 -24.02
N PRO A 142 0.75 -11.97 -24.86
CA PRO A 142 -0.68 -11.76 -24.75
C PRO A 142 -1.11 -12.01 -23.31
N ALA A 143 -1.83 -11.04 -22.73
CA ALA A 143 -2.33 -11.18 -21.37
C ALA A 143 -3.06 -12.53 -21.28
N PRO A 144 -2.73 -13.37 -20.27
CA PRO A 144 -3.41 -14.65 -20.12
C PRO A 144 -4.92 -14.38 -20.10
N ARG A 145 -5.68 -15.17 -20.87
CA ARG A 145 -7.13 -14.99 -20.98
C ARG A 145 -7.71 -14.92 -19.57
N PRO A 146 -8.63 -13.99 -19.27
CA PRO A 146 -9.28 -13.94 -17.97
C PRO A 146 -9.85 -15.31 -17.65
N ILE A 147 -9.27 -15.95 -16.63
CA ILE A 147 -9.69 -17.29 -16.22
C ILE A 147 -11.12 -17.15 -15.68
N PRO A 148 -12.07 -17.98 -16.17
CA PRO A 148 -13.43 -17.96 -15.66
C PRO A 148 -13.43 -18.11 -14.13
N ALA A 149 -14.28 -17.35 -13.43
CA ALA A 149 -14.28 -17.30 -11.97
C ALA A 149 -14.32 -18.68 -11.28
N HIS A 150 -14.99 -19.66 -11.90
CA HIS A 150 -15.10 -21.04 -11.41
C HIS A 150 -13.80 -21.86 -11.48
N GLN A 151 -12.79 -21.43 -12.24
CA GLN A 151 -11.49 -22.11 -12.37
C GLN A 151 -10.39 -21.43 -11.55
N ARG A 152 -10.69 -20.27 -10.96
CA ARG A 152 -9.70 -19.43 -10.27
C ARG A 152 -9.20 -20.05 -8.97
N GLU A 153 -10.08 -20.67 -8.20
CA GLU A 153 -9.72 -21.35 -6.95
C GLU A 153 -8.92 -22.63 -7.22
N ALA A 154 -9.31 -23.40 -8.24
CA ALA A 154 -8.60 -24.61 -8.64
C ALA A 154 -7.18 -24.33 -9.15
N GLN A 155 -6.97 -23.21 -9.87
CA GLN A 155 -5.63 -22.81 -10.31
C GLN A 155 -4.79 -22.20 -9.20
N LEU A 156 -5.38 -21.41 -8.29
CA LEU A 156 -4.68 -20.96 -7.08
C LEU A 156 -4.21 -22.17 -6.26
N ALA A 157 -5.07 -23.17 -6.07
CA ALA A 157 -4.70 -24.39 -5.35
C ALA A 157 -3.65 -25.25 -6.09
N ALA A 158 -3.56 -25.14 -7.43
CA ALA A 158 -2.60 -25.88 -8.26
C ALA A 158 -1.29 -25.11 -8.53
N ASP A 159 -1.23 -23.82 -8.20
CA ASP A 159 -0.02 -23.02 -8.34
C ASP A 159 0.98 -23.44 -7.25
N THR A 160 2.09 -24.03 -7.69
CA THR A 160 3.17 -24.53 -6.82
C THR A 160 3.94 -23.43 -6.12
N GLN A 161 3.74 -22.16 -6.51
CA GLN A 161 4.25 -20.98 -5.83
C GLN A 161 3.19 -20.31 -4.94
N ASN A 162 1.96 -20.83 -4.91
CA ASN A 162 0.92 -20.24 -4.10
C ASN A 162 1.08 -20.65 -2.62
N VAL A 163 1.32 -19.64 -1.81
CA VAL A 163 1.39 -19.74 -0.35
C VAL A 163 0.01 -19.95 0.32
N HIS A 164 -1.08 -19.95 -0.45
CA HIS A 164 -2.44 -20.23 0.00
C HIS A 164 -2.80 -21.70 -0.19
N THR A 165 -2.02 -22.61 0.40
CA THR A 165 -2.38 -24.03 0.44
C THR A 165 -3.60 -24.27 1.34
N THR A 166 -4.22 -25.46 1.23
CA THR A 166 -5.39 -25.81 2.05
C THR A 166 -5.02 -25.84 3.53
N GLU A 167 -3.82 -26.31 3.82
CA GLU A 167 -3.24 -26.47 5.16
C GLU A 167 -2.99 -25.10 5.80
N ILE A 168 -2.35 -24.18 5.06
CA ILE A 168 -2.11 -22.81 5.53
C ILE A 168 -3.44 -22.08 5.75
N THR A 169 -4.41 -22.28 4.86
CA THR A 169 -5.76 -21.69 5.02
C THR A 169 -6.48 -22.23 6.25
N LYS A 170 -6.38 -23.54 6.51
CA LYS A 170 -6.98 -24.18 7.69
C LYS A 170 -6.35 -23.66 8.98
N GLN A 171 -5.03 -23.62 9.06
CA GLN A 171 -4.31 -23.14 10.25
C GLN A 171 -4.57 -21.66 10.52
N MET A 172 -4.58 -20.83 9.47
CA MET A 172 -4.95 -19.42 9.59
C MET A 172 -6.37 -19.30 10.15
N LYS A 173 -7.33 -20.10 9.66
CA LYS A 173 -8.70 -20.09 10.15
C LYS A 173 -8.78 -20.46 11.64
N GLU A 174 -8.11 -21.54 12.05
CA GLU A 174 -8.04 -21.96 13.46
C GLU A 174 -7.47 -20.84 14.35
N SER A 175 -6.40 -20.19 13.89
CA SER A 175 -5.80 -19.05 14.61
C SER A 175 -6.73 -17.85 14.73
N LEU A 176 -7.49 -17.53 13.68
CA LEU A 176 -8.47 -16.45 13.69
C LEU A 176 -9.68 -16.78 14.57
N ASP A 177 -10.11 -18.04 14.59
CA ASP A 177 -11.20 -18.52 15.42
C ASP A 177 -10.83 -18.38 16.91
N MET A 178 -9.59 -18.72 17.29
CA MET A 178 -9.07 -18.47 18.64
C MET A 178 -9.10 -16.99 19.02
N LEU A 179 -8.59 -16.10 18.14
CA LEU A 179 -8.65 -14.66 18.39
C LEU A 179 -10.10 -14.14 18.49
N CYS A 180 -11.02 -14.69 17.70
CA CYS A 180 -12.43 -14.30 17.72
C CYS A 180 -13.20 -14.84 18.92
N ALA A 181 -12.73 -15.91 19.56
CA ALA A 181 -13.31 -16.51 20.75
C ALA A 181 -12.97 -15.73 22.03
N VAL A 182 -11.95 -14.86 21.99
CA VAL A 182 -11.58 -14.00 23.12
C VAL A 182 -12.75 -13.10 23.51
N GLU A 183 -13.21 -13.20 24.76
CA GLU A 183 -14.26 -12.34 25.30
C GLU A 183 -13.73 -10.93 25.56
N VAL A 184 -14.00 -10.02 24.61
CA VAL A 184 -13.59 -8.61 24.71
C VAL A 184 -14.68 -7.78 25.40
N PRO A 185 -14.38 -7.08 26.51
CA PRO A 185 -15.36 -6.23 27.18
C PRO A 185 -15.91 -5.13 26.26
N ASN A 186 -17.19 -4.80 26.44
CA ASN A 186 -17.86 -3.73 25.68
C ASN A 186 -17.30 -2.32 25.95
N SER A 187 -16.51 -2.16 27.01
CA SER A 187 -15.76 -0.94 27.30
C SER A 187 -14.60 -0.70 26.33
N GLN A 188 -14.02 -1.76 25.74
CA GLN A 188 -12.99 -1.63 24.71
C GLN A 188 -13.61 -1.28 23.37
N ARG A 189 -13.79 0.02 23.12
CA ARG A 189 -14.39 0.57 21.90
C ARG A 189 -13.37 1.11 20.91
N GLU A 190 -12.20 1.53 21.39
CA GLU A 190 -11.24 2.33 20.62
C GLU A 190 -9.92 1.61 20.37
N SER A 191 -9.93 0.27 20.17
CA SER A 191 -8.71 -0.53 20.00
C SER A 191 -7.73 0.05 18.97
N VAL A 192 -8.22 0.55 17.84
CA VAL A 192 -7.36 1.14 16.79
C VAL A 192 -6.69 2.45 17.23
N HIS A 193 -7.37 3.26 18.04
CA HIS A 193 -6.77 4.45 18.63
C HIS A 193 -5.75 4.09 19.72
N GLU A 194 -6.08 3.12 20.58
CA GLU A 194 -5.17 2.62 21.61
C GLU A 194 -3.87 2.05 21.01
N MET A 195 -3.97 1.31 19.91
CA MET A 195 -2.81 0.80 19.15
C MET A 195 -1.96 1.96 18.58
N ARG A 196 -2.60 2.97 17.99
CA ARG A 196 -1.89 4.17 17.50
C ARG A 196 -1.12 4.87 18.61
N ASP A 197 -1.71 5.00 19.79
CA ASP A 197 -1.06 5.62 20.93
C ASP A 197 0.07 4.76 21.51
N SER A 198 -0.05 3.42 21.44
CA SER A 198 1.08 2.52 21.70
C SER A 198 2.23 2.76 20.72
N TRP A 199 1.97 2.83 19.41
CA TRP A 199 3.01 3.05 18.40
C TRP A 199 3.74 4.40 18.57
N ARG A 200 3.01 5.43 19.01
CA ARG A 200 3.60 6.73 19.37
C ARG A 200 4.49 6.64 20.60
N ARG A 201 4.07 5.93 21.65
CA ARG A 201 4.88 5.71 22.86
C ARG A 201 6.17 4.95 22.54
N MET A 202 6.14 4.04 21.57
CA MET A 202 7.33 3.34 21.04
C MET A 202 8.24 4.22 20.16
N GLY A 203 7.88 5.48 19.92
CA GLY A 203 8.70 6.41 19.13
C GLY A 203 8.70 6.17 17.63
N LYS A 204 7.67 5.49 17.07
CA LYS A 204 7.57 5.28 15.62
C LYS A 204 7.28 6.61 14.89
N PRO A 205 7.80 6.83 13.66
CA PRO A 205 7.60 8.09 12.93
C PRO A 205 6.11 8.35 12.61
N GLU A 206 5.59 9.56 12.87
CA GLU A 206 4.17 9.87 12.64
C GLU A 206 3.76 9.73 11.16
N SER A 207 4.68 9.95 10.22
CA SER A 207 4.42 9.72 8.79
C SER A 207 4.13 8.25 8.48
N GLU A 208 4.85 7.34 9.13
CA GLU A 208 4.68 5.89 8.97
C GLU A 208 3.44 5.41 9.71
N ILE A 209 3.26 5.86 10.96
CA ILE A 209 2.04 5.61 11.75
C ILE A 209 0.80 6.01 10.96
N LYS A 210 0.81 7.15 10.27
CA LYS A 210 -0.33 7.62 9.47
C LYS A 210 -0.70 6.63 8.36
N VAL A 211 0.29 6.04 7.67
CA VAL A 211 0.06 5.06 6.60
C VAL A 211 -0.50 3.77 7.18
N VAL A 212 0.16 3.22 8.21
CA VAL A 212 -0.25 1.97 8.86
C VAL A 212 -1.64 2.09 9.49
N TYR A 213 -1.90 3.20 10.18
CA TYR A 213 -3.19 3.49 10.78
C TYR A 213 -4.30 3.58 9.74
N GLN A 214 -4.04 4.16 8.57
CA GLN A 214 -5.03 4.27 7.50
C GLN A 214 -5.37 2.89 6.92
N ASP A 215 -4.37 2.02 6.72
CA ASP A 215 -4.59 0.65 6.26
C ASP A 215 -5.40 -0.15 7.29
N VAL A 216 -4.95 -0.19 8.55
CA VAL A 216 -5.65 -0.87 9.65
C VAL A 216 -7.07 -0.34 9.80
N SER A 217 -7.29 0.97 9.71
CA SER A 217 -8.64 1.57 9.76
C SER A 217 -9.50 1.16 8.58
N THR A 218 -8.91 1.01 7.38
CA THR A 218 -9.63 0.55 6.20
C THR A 218 -10.13 -0.87 6.39
N TRP A 219 -9.26 -1.78 6.85
CA TRP A 219 -9.61 -3.17 7.13
C TRP A 219 -10.57 -3.32 8.32
N TRP A 220 -10.38 -2.52 9.37
CA TRP A 220 -11.29 -2.45 10.52
C TRP A 220 -12.72 -2.08 10.12
N ASN A 221 -12.88 -1.25 9.09
CA ASN A 221 -14.17 -0.78 8.61
C ASN A 221 -14.81 -1.69 7.54
N LYS A 222 -14.11 -2.72 7.06
CA LYS A 222 -14.71 -3.72 6.16
C LYS A 222 -15.81 -4.49 6.90
N ASN A 223 -17.01 -4.46 6.33
CA ASN A 223 -18.17 -5.16 6.89
C ASN A 223 -18.14 -6.68 6.62
N THR A 224 -17.53 -7.08 5.50
CA THR A 224 -17.56 -8.45 4.99
C THR A 224 -16.17 -8.87 4.52
N ILE A 225 -15.70 -10.03 4.98
CA ILE A 225 -14.45 -10.64 4.52
C ILE A 225 -14.72 -11.98 3.82
N TYR A 226 -15.26 -12.97 4.53
CA TYR A 226 -15.67 -14.27 3.98
C TYR A 226 -17.19 -14.42 3.91
N SER A 227 -17.92 -13.84 4.87
CA SER A 227 -19.37 -13.93 4.96
C SER A 227 -19.98 -12.55 5.20
N PRO A 228 -21.15 -12.25 4.60
CA PRO A 228 -21.78 -10.95 4.75
C PRO A 228 -21.90 -10.52 6.23
N GLY A 229 -21.30 -9.38 6.58
CA GLY A 229 -21.40 -8.82 7.93
C GLY A 229 -20.50 -9.48 8.99
N ASP A 230 -19.58 -10.37 8.61
CA ASP A 230 -18.71 -11.08 9.56
C ASP A 230 -17.82 -10.16 10.41
N LYS A 231 -17.47 -8.97 9.86
CA LYS A 231 -16.51 -8.02 10.43
C LYS A 231 -15.26 -8.73 10.96
N LEU A 232 -14.80 -9.76 10.24
CA LEU A 232 -13.83 -10.73 10.76
C LEU A 232 -12.54 -10.05 11.24
N TYR A 233 -11.94 -9.21 10.39
CA TYR A 233 -10.71 -8.48 10.75
C TYR A 233 -10.87 -7.66 12.03
N ARG A 234 -12.00 -6.96 12.18
CA ARG A 234 -12.30 -6.18 13.40
C ARG A 234 -12.40 -7.08 14.64
N ARG A 235 -13.08 -8.22 14.52
CA ARG A 235 -13.25 -9.16 15.64
C ARG A 235 -11.91 -9.75 16.06
N SER A 236 -11.14 -10.28 15.11
CA SER A 236 -9.82 -10.85 15.37
C SER A 236 -8.85 -9.83 15.95
N LEU A 237 -8.80 -8.61 15.40
CA LEU A 237 -7.90 -7.56 15.89
C LEU A 237 -8.30 -7.06 17.30
N ARG A 238 -9.61 -7.02 17.61
CA ARG A 238 -10.07 -6.70 18.98
C ARG A 238 -9.66 -7.77 19.98
N GLY A 239 -9.84 -9.03 19.62
CA GLY A 239 -9.41 -10.17 20.43
C GLY A 239 -7.91 -10.12 20.68
N LEU A 240 -7.13 -9.98 19.60
CA LEU A 240 -5.67 -9.85 19.67
C LEU A 240 -5.23 -8.70 20.60
N TRP A 241 -5.78 -7.50 20.40
CA TRP A 241 -5.41 -6.34 21.22
C TRP A 241 -5.77 -6.55 22.70
N TRP A 242 -6.92 -7.17 22.98
CA TRP A 242 -7.29 -7.51 24.35
C TRP A 242 -6.33 -8.54 24.96
N THR A 243 -5.96 -9.58 24.21
CA THR A 243 -4.97 -10.57 24.61
C THR A 243 -3.64 -9.91 24.95
N ILE A 244 -3.10 -9.05 24.07
CA ILE A 244 -1.84 -8.31 24.31
C ILE A 244 -1.91 -7.49 25.61
N LYS A 245 -3.04 -6.82 25.87
CA LYS A 245 -3.24 -6.01 27.09
C LYS A 245 -3.28 -6.84 28.38
N SER A 246 -3.56 -8.14 28.29
CA SER A 246 -3.57 -9.03 29.45
C SER A 246 -2.16 -9.38 29.94
N TYR A 247 -1.17 -9.37 29.03
CA TYR A 247 0.25 -9.52 29.37
C TYR A 247 0.81 -8.26 30.06
N LYS A 248 1.95 -8.42 30.75
CA LYS A 248 2.61 -7.36 31.52
C LYS A 248 4.12 -7.33 31.25
N GLY A 249 4.75 -6.18 31.51
CA GLY A 249 6.20 -6.01 31.37
C GLY A 249 6.71 -6.22 29.95
N GLU A 250 7.92 -6.77 29.84
CA GLU A 250 8.64 -6.94 28.57
C GLU A 250 7.86 -7.76 27.53
N VAL A 251 7.11 -8.79 27.98
CA VAL A 251 6.31 -9.64 27.07
C VAL A 251 5.25 -8.81 26.34
N ARG A 252 4.59 -7.90 27.06
CA ARG A 252 3.60 -7.01 26.46
C ARG A 252 4.26 -6.05 25.48
N GLU A 253 5.39 -5.47 25.84
CA GLU A 253 6.11 -4.53 24.98
C GLU A 253 6.56 -5.19 23.66
N GLU A 254 7.05 -6.44 23.73
CA GLU A 254 7.43 -7.19 22.53
C GLU A 254 6.22 -7.54 21.67
N LEU A 255 5.08 -7.91 22.27
CA LEU A 255 3.83 -8.14 21.53
C LEU A 255 3.30 -6.85 20.86
N GLU A 256 3.36 -5.70 21.54
CA GLU A 256 2.98 -4.39 20.96
C GLU A 256 3.90 -4.02 19.78
N LYS A 257 5.20 -4.31 19.90
CA LYS A 257 6.20 -4.11 18.83
C LYS A 257 5.98 -5.05 17.65
N ARG A 258 5.69 -6.33 17.90
CA ARG A 258 5.43 -7.32 16.85
C ARG A 258 4.14 -7.02 16.10
N LEU A 259 3.10 -6.59 16.82
CA LEU A 259 1.87 -6.09 16.20
C LEU A 259 2.15 -4.91 15.27
N TRP A 260 3.01 -3.97 15.68
CA TRP A 260 3.43 -2.88 14.81
C TRP A 260 4.13 -3.38 13.54
N ASP A 261 5.13 -4.26 13.67
CA ASP A 261 5.88 -4.75 12.52
C ASP A 261 4.99 -5.52 11.53
N GLU A 262 4.07 -6.34 12.03
CA GLU A 262 3.09 -7.06 11.19
C GLU A 262 2.11 -6.10 10.50
N CYS A 263 1.60 -5.08 11.19
CA CYS A 263 0.72 -4.08 10.56
C CYS A 263 1.48 -3.22 9.53
N ARG A 264 2.73 -2.85 9.80
CA ARG A 264 3.58 -2.12 8.86
C ARG A 264 3.83 -2.95 7.60
N ASP A 265 4.21 -4.20 7.77
CA ASP A 265 4.54 -5.08 6.65
C ASP A 265 3.31 -5.43 5.81
N ALA A 266 2.11 -5.41 6.42
CA ALA A 266 0.84 -5.57 5.70
C ALA A 266 0.51 -4.39 4.76
N CYS A 267 1.12 -3.21 4.97
CA CYS A 267 0.91 -2.04 4.11
C CYS A 267 1.72 -2.10 2.81
N LEU A 268 2.64 -3.06 2.67
CA LEU A 268 3.50 -3.16 1.49
C LEU A 268 2.67 -3.56 0.26
N PRO A 269 2.91 -2.97 -0.93
CA PRO A 269 2.06 -3.16 -2.12
C PRO A 269 1.83 -4.61 -2.55
N TYR A 270 2.77 -5.50 -2.22
CA TYR A 270 2.74 -6.93 -2.54
C TYR A 270 2.08 -7.80 -1.45
N SER A 271 1.65 -7.21 -0.32
CA SER A 271 1.08 -7.92 0.83
C SER A 271 -0.43 -7.70 1.04
N VAL A 272 -1.09 -7.05 0.06
CA VAL A 272 -2.46 -6.53 0.15
C VAL A 272 -3.58 -7.59 0.06
N CYS A 273 -3.25 -8.89 0.03
CA CYS A 273 -4.28 -9.92 -0.07
C CYS A 273 -5.01 -10.11 1.27
N THR A 274 -6.31 -10.40 1.21
CA THR A 274 -7.17 -10.54 2.41
C THR A 274 -6.66 -11.59 3.39
N GLN A 275 -6.20 -12.73 2.89
CA GLN A 275 -5.63 -13.79 3.73
C GLN A 275 -4.31 -13.34 4.36
N GLY A 276 -3.48 -12.58 3.65
CA GLY A 276 -2.24 -12.01 4.17
C GLY A 276 -2.49 -11.08 5.36
N HIS A 277 -3.43 -10.13 5.23
CA HIS A 277 -3.78 -9.24 6.35
C HIS A 277 -4.29 -9.99 7.58
N LEU A 278 -5.07 -11.05 7.40
CA LEU A 278 -5.59 -11.85 8.50
C LEU A 278 -4.50 -12.73 9.15
N ALA A 279 -3.67 -13.42 8.35
CA ALA A 279 -2.59 -14.28 8.84
C ALA A 279 -1.55 -13.50 9.66
N ARG A 280 -1.28 -12.26 9.28
CA ARG A 280 -0.38 -11.37 10.04
C ARG A 280 -0.88 -11.08 11.45
N LEU A 281 -2.20 -11.08 11.70
CA LEU A 281 -2.74 -10.92 13.05
C LEU A 281 -2.38 -12.11 13.94
N SER A 282 -2.50 -13.33 13.42
CA SER A 282 -2.12 -14.54 14.17
C SER A 282 -0.60 -14.64 14.40
N ASN A 283 0.21 -14.15 13.46
CA ASN A 283 1.67 -14.16 13.59
C ASN A 283 2.19 -13.39 14.80
N VAL A 284 1.41 -12.45 15.35
CA VAL A 284 1.79 -11.70 16.56
C VAL A 284 1.89 -12.63 17.78
N MET A 285 1.04 -13.64 17.88
CA MET A 285 0.96 -14.55 19.04
C MET A 285 1.91 -15.75 18.95
N VAL A 286 2.47 -15.99 17.76
CA VAL A 286 3.37 -17.12 17.51
C VAL A 286 4.61 -17.05 18.41
N GLY A 287 4.83 -18.11 19.19
CA GLY A 287 5.93 -18.21 20.15
C GLY A 287 5.63 -17.60 21.53
N PHE A 288 4.42 -17.06 21.73
CA PHE A 288 3.92 -16.58 23.03
C PHE A 288 2.77 -17.41 23.57
N ASP A 289 2.03 -18.08 22.67
CA ASP A 289 0.96 -19.01 23.00
C ASP A 289 1.12 -20.22 22.07
N ASP A 290 1.32 -21.40 22.67
CA ASP A 290 1.57 -22.66 21.96
C ASP A 290 0.42 -23.07 21.05
N ALA A 291 -0.79 -22.54 21.29
CA ALA A 291 -1.92 -22.76 20.40
C ALA A 291 -1.73 -22.09 19.03
N PHE A 292 -0.93 -21.01 18.96
CA PHE A 292 -0.59 -20.30 17.73
C PHE A 292 0.70 -20.87 17.12
N ALA A 293 0.56 -21.98 16.39
CA ALA A 293 1.67 -22.58 15.65
C ALA A 293 2.05 -21.76 14.40
N GLN A 294 3.34 -21.75 14.02
CA GLN A 294 3.77 -21.24 12.72
C GLN A 294 3.25 -22.14 11.60
N PRO A 295 2.92 -21.60 10.41
CA PRO A 295 2.74 -22.42 9.23
C PRO A 295 4.06 -23.12 8.92
N VAL A 296 4.15 -24.38 9.31
CA VAL A 296 5.28 -25.23 8.94
C VAL A 296 5.15 -25.48 7.44
N ALA A 297 6.20 -25.19 6.68
CA ALA A 297 6.18 -25.42 5.24
C ALA A 297 5.85 -26.90 4.98
N VAL A 298 5.03 -27.19 3.97
CA VAL A 298 4.62 -28.58 3.66
C VAL A 298 5.83 -29.51 3.51
N GLY A 299 6.94 -29.02 2.96
CA GLY A 299 8.20 -29.76 2.87
C GLY A 299 8.84 -30.08 4.23
N GLU A 300 8.73 -29.18 5.21
CA GLU A 300 9.22 -29.41 6.57
C GLU A 300 8.30 -30.36 7.34
N ILE A 301 6.97 -30.26 7.16
CA ILE A 301 6.01 -31.25 7.70
C ILE A 301 6.30 -32.64 7.11
N LEU A 302 6.52 -32.71 5.79
CA LEU A 302 6.84 -33.95 5.10
C LEU A 302 8.14 -34.54 5.65
N GLN A 303 9.20 -33.74 5.78
CA GLN A 303 10.48 -34.17 6.30
C GLN A 303 10.38 -34.68 7.75
N GLN A 304 9.66 -33.97 8.63
CA GLN A 304 9.44 -34.39 10.02
C GLN A 304 8.66 -35.71 10.11
N LYS A 305 7.58 -35.86 9.33
CA LYS A 305 6.79 -37.10 9.29
C LYS A 305 7.60 -38.27 8.73
N MET A 306 8.38 -38.07 7.66
CA MET A 306 9.24 -39.10 7.09
C MET A 306 10.32 -39.56 8.08
N ALA A 307 10.96 -38.62 8.77
CA ALA A 307 11.94 -38.95 9.81
C ALA A 307 11.32 -39.73 10.98
N ALA A 308 10.10 -39.35 11.40
CA ALA A 308 9.38 -40.08 12.44
C ALA A 308 9.02 -41.51 12.02
N ILE A 309 8.59 -41.72 10.77
CA ILE A 309 8.30 -43.04 10.23
C ILE A 309 9.58 -43.89 10.16
N ALA A 310 10.71 -43.31 9.75
CA ALA A 310 11.98 -44.04 9.64
C ALA A 310 12.51 -44.49 11.01
N ALA A 311 12.20 -43.73 12.06
CA ALA A 311 12.54 -44.07 13.44
C ALA A 311 11.58 -45.08 14.10
N MET A 312 10.46 -45.46 13.44
CA MET A 312 9.56 -46.48 13.97
C MET A 312 10.18 -47.86 13.83
N ASP A 313 10.14 -48.65 14.91
CA ASP A 313 10.56 -50.05 14.93
C ASP A 313 9.46 -50.94 14.32
N VAL A 314 9.26 -50.79 13.02
CA VAL A 314 8.32 -51.58 12.20
C VAL A 314 9.02 -52.00 10.91
N ASP A 315 8.49 -53.04 10.27
CA ASP A 315 9.05 -53.55 9.01
C ASP A 315 9.05 -52.49 7.90
N THR A 316 10.04 -52.56 7.01
CA THR A 316 10.29 -51.56 5.95
C THR A 316 9.08 -51.39 5.03
N ASP A 317 8.39 -52.49 4.70
CA ASP A 317 7.17 -52.44 3.88
C ASP A 317 6.07 -51.60 4.56
N LYS A 318 5.99 -51.67 5.90
CA LYS A 318 5.04 -50.88 6.69
C LYS A 318 5.45 -49.41 6.78
N GLN A 319 6.75 -49.12 6.85
CA GLN A 319 7.25 -47.74 6.78
C GLN A 319 6.91 -47.10 5.43
N VAL A 320 7.10 -47.82 4.32
CA VAL A 320 6.76 -47.36 2.96
C VAL A 320 5.25 -47.12 2.80
N GLU A 321 4.41 -47.98 3.36
CA GLU A 321 2.94 -47.78 3.34
C GLU A 321 2.53 -46.50 4.09
N LEU A 322 3.08 -46.28 5.29
CA LEU A 322 2.83 -45.07 6.09
C LEU A 322 3.35 -43.82 5.37
N ALA A 323 4.53 -43.88 4.76
CA ALA A 323 5.11 -42.79 3.98
C ALA A 323 4.23 -42.43 2.77
N LYS A 324 3.70 -43.42 2.05
CA LYS A 324 2.72 -43.21 0.95
C LYS A 324 1.44 -42.55 1.45
N ALA A 325 0.93 -42.94 2.62
CA ALA A 325 -0.25 -42.31 3.22
C ALA A 325 0.02 -40.83 3.55
N VAL A 326 1.20 -40.49 4.08
CA VAL A 326 1.61 -39.11 4.34
C VAL A 326 1.76 -38.30 3.05
N LEU A 327 2.37 -38.87 2.00
CA LEU A 327 2.50 -38.21 0.70
C LEU A 327 1.13 -37.92 0.07
N ALA A 328 0.18 -38.85 0.21
CA ALA A 328 -1.20 -38.69 -0.26
C ALA A 328 -1.97 -37.65 0.59
N GLU A 329 -1.80 -37.68 1.92
CA GLU A 329 -2.37 -36.70 2.85
C GLU A 329 -1.92 -35.28 2.51
N LEU A 330 -0.62 -35.10 2.25
CA LEU A 330 -0.02 -33.82 1.88
C LEU A 330 -0.16 -33.47 0.39
N LYS A 331 -0.89 -34.28 -0.38
CA LYS A 331 -1.16 -34.09 -1.82
C LYS A 331 0.10 -33.86 -2.66
N ILE A 332 1.20 -34.53 -2.31
CA ILE A 332 2.44 -34.46 -3.10
C ILE A 332 2.17 -35.14 -4.45
N PRO A 333 2.58 -34.56 -5.60
CA PRO A 333 2.41 -35.19 -6.90
C PRO A 333 3.07 -36.57 -6.96
N ALA A 334 2.38 -37.56 -7.54
CA ALA A 334 2.85 -38.95 -7.60
C ALA A 334 4.23 -39.10 -8.25
N GLU A 335 4.54 -38.25 -9.22
CA GLU A 335 5.84 -38.18 -9.90
C GLU A 335 7.02 -37.91 -8.94
N LYS A 336 6.75 -37.23 -7.81
CA LYS A 336 7.75 -36.91 -6.79
C LYS A 336 7.80 -37.90 -5.63
N HIS A 337 6.96 -38.94 -5.64
CA HIS A 337 6.92 -39.90 -4.52
C HIS A 337 8.19 -40.76 -4.46
N GLY A 338 8.76 -41.10 -5.62
CA GLY A 338 9.96 -41.93 -5.71
C GLY A 338 11.14 -41.36 -4.93
N ASP A 339 11.35 -40.04 -4.99
CA ASP A 339 12.46 -39.36 -4.34
C ASP A 339 12.41 -39.47 -2.80
N TRP A 340 11.20 -39.53 -2.23
CA TRP A 340 11.00 -39.63 -0.78
C TRP A 340 10.93 -41.06 -0.28
N LEU A 341 10.36 -41.97 -1.09
CA LEU A 341 10.22 -43.37 -0.72
C LEU A 341 11.54 -44.14 -0.83
N ALA A 342 12.51 -43.67 -1.62
CA ALA A 342 13.84 -44.26 -1.72
C ALA A 342 14.71 -44.11 -0.45
N ALA A 343 14.23 -43.37 0.56
CA ALA A 343 14.94 -43.15 1.83
C ALA A 343 14.66 -44.23 2.89
N PHE A 344 13.75 -45.16 2.61
CA PHE A 344 13.45 -46.36 3.40
C PHE A 344 13.94 -47.59 2.64
#